data_AF-A0A354PA42-F1
#
_entry.id   AF-A0A354PA42-F1
#
_cell.length_a   1.000
_cell.length_b   1.000
_cell.length_c   1.000
_cell.angle_alpha   90.00
_cell.angle_beta   90.00
_cell.angle_gamma   90.00
#
_symmetry.space_group_name_H-M   'P 1'
#
loop_
_entity.id
_entity.type
_entity.pdbx_description
1 polymer ?
#
loop_
_entity_poly.entity_id
_entity_poly.type
_entity_poly.pdbx_seq_one_letter_code
_entity_poly.pdbx_strand_id
1 'polypeptide(L)'
;MSLHPFSVRTTAVFGLLACLGWTAVAADHYDLKPQTIELTSSGPLAFGPDGILFVSDPKAATVYAIDTKSYRSKTKTDSAAFASDDVRKSIADITGKSESDVTVADMTIDPESGTLFLSTVVAGEAKLAVMTPGSDAKLVSMDKVMAASTTLQNAPEDKVTGEGRRASNKRLESITDLAFAEGRLLISGLTGSSPVSTVQSFQFPFRDSSTSAQVEIFHAAHG
;
A
#
# COMPACT_ATOMS: atom_id res chain seq x y z
N MET A 1 -91.59 8.54 -4.61
CA MET A 1 -90.82 9.65 -5.23
C MET A 1 -89.72 10.02 -4.25
N SER A 2 -88.62 9.27 -4.17
CA SER A 2 -87.38 9.38 -4.98
C SER A 2 -86.79 10.80 -4.99
N LEU A 3 -85.81 11.05 -4.13
CA LEU A 3 -84.62 11.88 -4.39
C LEU A 3 -83.44 11.36 -3.55
N HIS A 4 -82.34 11.04 -4.22
CA HIS A 4 -81.08 10.52 -3.69
C HIS A 4 -80.23 11.61 -3.01
N PRO A 5 -79.40 11.27 -2.01
CA PRO A 5 -78.30 12.14 -1.56
C PRO A 5 -77.04 11.95 -2.43
N PHE A 6 -76.42 13.07 -2.83
CA PHE A 6 -75.10 13.11 -3.46
C PHE A 6 -74.01 12.75 -2.44
N SER A 7 -73.26 11.68 -2.72
CA SER A 7 -72.07 11.26 -1.98
C SER A 7 -70.82 11.78 -2.70
N VAL A 8 -70.05 12.64 -2.03
CA VAL A 8 -68.72 13.07 -2.48
C VAL A 8 -67.70 12.03 -2.03
N ARG A 9 -67.11 11.30 -2.98
CA ARG A 9 -66.00 10.38 -2.74
C ARG A 9 -64.68 11.14 -2.83
N THR A 10 -64.01 11.35 -1.70
CA THR A 10 -62.62 11.82 -1.64
C THR A 10 -61.70 10.62 -1.76
N THR A 11 -61.10 10.43 -2.94
CA THR A 11 -60.08 9.41 -3.18
C THR A 11 -58.74 9.90 -2.63
N ALA A 12 -58.30 9.36 -1.50
CA ALA A 12 -56.95 9.58 -0.98
C ALA A 12 -55.98 8.60 -1.67
N VAL A 13 -55.04 9.15 -2.46
CA VAL A 13 -53.95 8.39 -3.07
C VAL A 13 -52.81 8.29 -2.05
N PHE A 14 -52.57 7.10 -1.51
CA PHE A 14 -51.37 6.78 -0.73
C PHE A 14 -50.20 6.56 -1.71
N GLY A 15 -49.29 7.54 -1.78
CA GLY A 15 -48.00 7.40 -2.45
C GLY A 15 -47.06 6.55 -1.58
N LEU A 16 -46.80 5.31 -2.01
CA LEU A 16 -45.78 4.45 -1.44
C LEU A 16 -44.40 4.96 -1.88
N LEU A 17 -43.72 5.68 -1.00
CA LEU A 17 -42.33 6.12 -1.21
C LEU A 17 -41.42 4.90 -1.03
N ALA A 18 -40.95 4.32 -2.14
CA ALA A 18 -39.97 3.25 -2.14
C ALA A 18 -38.61 3.83 -1.68
N CYS A 19 -38.23 3.56 -0.43
CA CYS A 19 -36.87 3.77 0.06
C CYS A 19 -35.94 2.80 -0.67
N LEU A 20 -35.33 3.26 -1.76
CA LEU A 20 -34.15 2.61 -2.33
C LEU A 20 -33.07 2.63 -1.23
N GLY A 21 -32.74 1.45 -0.72
CA GLY A 21 -31.65 1.29 0.25
C GLY A 21 -30.36 1.75 -0.40
N TRP A 22 -29.87 2.92 0.02
CA TRP A 22 -28.46 3.23 -0.13
C TRP A 22 -27.71 2.20 0.72
N THR A 23 -27.03 1.26 0.06
CA THR A 23 -25.86 0.64 0.67
C THR A 23 -24.92 1.78 1.00
N ALA A 24 -24.84 2.15 2.27
CA ALA A 24 -23.81 3.02 2.78
C ALA A 24 -22.48 2.28 2.58
N VAL A 25 -21.89 2.43 1.41
CA VAL A 25 -20.43 2.39 1.29
C VAL A 25 -20.02 3.55 2.16
N ALA A 26 -19.49 3.28 3.36
CA ALA A 26 -18.80 4.30 4.13
C ALA A 26 -17.81 4.93 3.15
N ALA A 27 -18.04 6.19 2.76
CA ALA A 27 -17.10 6.91 1.92
C ALA A 27 -15.78 6.86 2.69
N ASP A 28 -14.81 6.12 2.16
CA ASP A 28 -13.50 6.09 2.75
C ASP A 28 -12.97 7.53 2.78
N HIS A 29 -12.51 8.00 3.94
CA HIS A 29 -12.06 9.37 4.16
C HIS A 29 -10.92 9.76 3.20
N TYR A 30 -10.29 8.78 2.56
CA TYR A 30 -9.16 8.94 1.66
C TYR A 30 -9.49 8.70 0.18
N ASP A 31 -10.78 8.60 -0.20
CA ASP A 31 -11.23 8.40 -1.57
C ASP A 31 -10.59 7.18 -2.28
N LEU A 32 -10.22 6.15 -1.50
CA LEU A 32 -9.64 4.93 -2.05
C LEU A 32 -10.67 4.22 -2.93
N LYS A 33 -10.16 3.53 -3.96
CA LYS A 33 -11.00 2.81 -4.92
C LYS A 33 -10.63 1.34 -4.92
N PRO A 34 -11.58 0.44 -5.17
CA PRO A 34 -11.26 -0.97 -5.34
C PRO A 34 -10.36 -1.16 -6.57
N GLN A 35 -9.21 -1.78 -6.38
CA GLN A 35 -8.19 -2.04 -7.41
C GLN A 35 -7.62 -3.44 -7.23
N THR A 36 -7.29 -4.09 -8.35
CA THR A 36 -6.37 -5.24 -8.32
C THR A 36 -4.97 -4.71 -8.58
N ILE A 37 -4.05 -5.01 -7.67
CA ILE A 37 -2.66 -4.56 -7.74
C ILE A 37 -1.76 -5.75 -8.07
N GLU A 38 -0.99 -5.64 -9.15
CA GLU A 38 0.06 -6.58 -9.49
C GLU A 38 1.42 -5.92 -9.24
N LEU A 39 2.12 -6.36 -8.19
CA LEU A 39 3.46 -5.87 -7.89
C LEU A 39 4.47 -6.52 -8.85
N THR A 40 5.26 -5.68 -9.51
CA THR A 40 6.36 -6.11 -10.38
C THR A 40 7.70 -6.20 -9.64
N SER A 41 7.78 -5.60 -8.46
CA SER A 41 8.89 -5.72 -7.52
C SER A 41 8.42 -5.41 -6.08
N SER A 42 9.29 -5.71 -5.13
CA SER A 42 9.06 -5.47 -3.70
C SER A 42 10.06 -4.45 -3.20
N GLY A 43 9.56 -3.36 -2.58
CA GLY A 43 10.39 -2.31 -2.00
C GLY A 43 9.99 -1.96 -0.57
N PRO A 44 10.47 -0.80 -0.07
CA PRO A 44 10.13 -0.27 1.25
C PRO A 44 8.62 -0.14 1.52
N LEU A 45 8.27 -0.20 2.80
CA LEU A 45 6.93 -0.05 3.35
C LEU A 45 6.87 1.09 4.37
N ALA A 46 5.74 1.78 4.46
CA ALA A 46 5.49 2.73 5.55
C ALA A 46 4.02 2.75 5.96
N PHE A 47 3.74 2.90 7.24
CA PHE A 47 2.37 3.12 7.70
C PHE A 47 2.00 4.60 7.61
N GLY A 48 0.82 4.84 7.04
CA GLY A 48 0.09 6.10 7.08
C GLY A 48 -0.97 6.12 8.18
N PRO A 49 -1.94 7.06 8.09
CA PRO A 49 -3.01 7.16 9.07
C PRO A 49 -4.01 6.01 8.90
N ASP A 50 -4.76 5.71 9.96
CA ASP A 50 -5.90 4.80 9.95
C ASP A 50 -5.68 3.45 9.25
N GLY A 51 -4.51 2.83 9.37
CA GLY A 51 -4.25 1.50 8.78
C GLY A 51 -4.02 1.49 7.27
N ILE A 52 -3.72 2.64 6.70
CA ILE A 52 -3.17 2.73 5.35
C ILE A 52 -1.72 2.27 5.37
N LEU A 53 -1.39 1.27 4.56
CA LEU A 53 -0.02 0.85 4.30
C LEU A 53 0.41 1.41 2.94
N PHE A 54 1.52 2.14 2.93
CA PHE A 54 2.22 2.49 1.71
C PHE A 54 3.12 1.33 1.28
N VAL A 55 2.86 0.79 0.10
CA VAL A 55 3.59 -0.33 -0.51
C VAL A 55 4.27 0.18 -1.77
N SER A 56 5.59 0.08 -1.85
CA SER A 56 6.33 0.49 -3.05
C SER A 56 6.58 -0.64 -4.03
N ASP A 57 6.49 -0.29 -5.30
CA ASP A 57 6.99 -1.07 -6.44
C ASP A 57 8.05 -0.23 -7.17
N PRO A 58 9.34 -0.34 -6.78
CA PRO A 58 10.43 0.39 -7.42
C PRO A 58 10.52 0.15 -8.93
N LYS A 59 10.28 -1.09 -9.38
CA LYS A 59 10.32 -1.45 -10.81
C LYS A 59 9.22 -0.76 -11.62
N ALA A 60 8.01 -0.66 -11.08
CA ALA A 60 6.92 0.13 -11.67
C ALA A 60 6.99 1.63 -11.34
N ALA A 61 8.00 2.08 -10.59
CA ALA A 61 8.14 3.46 -10.13
C ALA A 61 6.90 4.00 -9.41
N THR A 62 6.20 3.14 -8.67
CA THR A 62 4.86 3.44 -8.15
C THR A 62 4.80 3.13 -6.66
N VAL A 63 4.08 3.96 -5.90
CA VAL A 63 3.68 3.65 -4.52
C VAL A 63 2.17 3.54 -4.46
N TYR A 64 1.70 2.47 -3.83
CA TYR A 64 0.30 2.23 -3.54
C TYR A 64 0.02 2.53 -2.07
N ALA A 65 -1.06 3.24 -1.78
CA ALA A 65 -1.65 3.37 -0.47
C ALA A 65 -2.81 2.37 -0.39
N ILE A 66 -2.71 1.37 0.48
CA ILE A 66 -3.65 0.25 0.58
C ILE A 66 -4.30 0.26 1.96
N ASP A 67 -5.63 0.17 2.02
CA ASP A 67 -6.32 -0.08 3.30
C ASP A 67 -6.04 -1.52 3.76
N THR A 68 -5.38 -1.65 4.90
CA THR A 68 -5.00 -2.95 5.50
C THR A 68 -5.75 -3.28 6.78
N LYS A 69 -6.80 -2.54 7.13
CA LYS A 69 -7.56 -2.74 8.39
C LYS A 69 -8.07 -4.17 8.57
N SER A 70 -8.43 -4.86 7.49
CA SER A 70 -8.89 -6.24 7.52
C SER A 70 -7.81 -7.25 7.94
N TYR A 71 -6.53 -6.88 7.85
CA TYR A 71 -5.38 -7.70 8.23
C TYR A 71 -4.85 -7.38 9.63
N ARG A 72 -5.41 -6.38 10.31
CA ARG A 72 -5.05 -6.02 11.68
C ARG A 72 -5.46 -7.12 12.66
N SER A 73 -4.59 -7.38 13.63
CA SER A 73 -4.99 -8.16 14.80
C SER A 73 -6.07 -7.40 15.58
N LYS A 74 -7.14 -8.10 15.96
CA LYS A 74 -8.22 -7.54 16.80
C LYS A 74 -7.82 -7.39 18.27
N THR A 75 -6.72 -8.02 18.67
CA THR A 75 -6.19 -8.00 20.03
C THR A 75 -4.75 -7.56 19.97
N LYS A 76 -4.40 -6.53 20.73
CA LYS A 76 -3.01 -6.13 20.92
C LYS A 76 -2.37 -7.15 21.86
N THR A 77 -1.42 -7.93 21.37
CA THR A 77 -0.72 -8.94 22.16
C THR A 77 0.32 -8.24 23.05
N ASP A 78 0.34 -8.54 24.36
CA ASP A 78 1.27 -7.99 25.35
C ASP A 78 2.70 -8.55 25.26
N SER A 79 3.18 -8.83 24.05
CA SER A 79 4.45 -9.50 23.70
C SER A 79 4.38 -11.03 23.64
N ALA A 80 4.26 -11.53 22.41
CA ALA A 80 5.09 -12.63 21.96
C ALA A 80 6.10 -12.03 20.97
N ALA A 81 7.38 -12.37 21.07
CA ALA A 81 8.33 -11.97 20.05
C ALA A 81 7.96 -12.63 18.72
N PHE A 82 8.18 -11.95 17.59
CA PHE A 82 8.29 -12.64 16.31
C PHE A 82 9.60 -13.44 16.37
N ALA A 83 9.57 -14.77 16.32
CA ALA A 83 10.83 -15.51 16.23
C ALA A 83 11.37 -15.34 14.79
N SER A 84 12.64 -14.97 14.64
CA SER A 84 13.23 -14.65 13.33
C SER A 84 13.26 -15.84 12.38
N ASP A 85 13.37 -17.05 12.93
CA ASP A 85 13.37 -18.30 12.17
C ASP A 85 11.97 -18.61 11.61
N ASP A 86 10.91 -18.03 12.18
CA ASP A 86 9.54 -18.25 11.74
C ASP A 86 9.21 -17.45 10.48
N VAL A 87 9.83 -16.29 10.22
CA VAL A 87 9.33 -15.39 9.15
C VAL A 87 9.54 -15.99 7.76
N ARG A 88 10.79 -16.29 7.38
CA ARG A 88 11.08 -16.84 6.03
C ARG A 88 10.52 -18.24 5.88
N LYS A 89 10.63 -19.05 6.92
CA LYS A 89 10.08 -20.40 6.98
C LYS A 89 8.57 -20.40 6.79
N SER A 90 7.84 -19.58 7.56
CA SER A 90 6.39 -19.52 7.47
C SER A 90 5.93 -19.02 6.09
N ILE A 91 6.63 -18.04 5.50
CA ILE A 91 6.37 -17.62 4.11
C ILE A 91 6.64 -18.76 3.11
N ALA A 92 7.75 -19.49 3.27
CA ALA A 92 8.09 -20.61 2.41
C ALA A 92 7.02 -21.72 2.50
N ASP A 93 6.59 -22.05 3.71
CA ASP A 93 5.59 -23.09 3.98
C ASP A 93 4.22 -22.74 3.37
N ILE A 94 3.73 -21.50 3.53
CA ILE A 94 2.44 -21.09 2.93
C ILE A 94 2.49 -20.95 1.40
N THR A 95 3.68 -20.77 0.82
CA THR A 95 3.86 -20.66 -0.64
C THR A 95 4.28 -21.96 -1.30
N GLY A 96 4.56 -23.01 -0.52
CA GLY A 96 5.08 -24.28 -1.02
C GLY A 96 6.45 -24.14 -1.69
N LYS A 97 7.29 -23.22 -1.21
CA LYS A 97 8.64 -22.93 -1.73
C LYS A 97 9.72 -23.26 -0.70
N SER A 98 10.98 -23.13 -1.09
CA SER A 98 12.11 -23.22 -0.17
C SER A 98 12.34 -21.89 0.53
N GLU A 99 12.86 -21.90 1.76
CA GLU A 99 13.33 -20.70 2.46
C GLU A 99 14.36 -19.91 1.64
N SER A 100 15.18 -20.61 0.83
CA SER A 100 16.15 -19.98 -0.07
C SER A 100 15.51 -19.17 -1.20
N ASP A 101 14.23 -19.44 -1.50
CA ASP A 101 13.47 -18.71 -2.52
C ASP A 101 12.80 -17.46 -1.94
N VAL A 102 12.87 -17.24 -0.63
CA VAL A 102 12.23 -16.14 0.07
C VAL A 102 13.26 -15.06 0.44
N THR A 103 13.08 -13.88 -0.15
CA THR A 103 13.77 -12.66 0.25
C THR A 103 12.77 -11.70 0.88
N VAL A 104 13.13 -11.11 2.02
CA VAL A 104 12.35 -10.01 2.62
C VAL A 104 13.02 -8.71 2.16
N ALA A 105 12.29 -7.90 1.40
CA ALA A 105 12.75 -6.60 0.92
C ALA A 105 12.62 -5.53 2.02
N ASP A 106 11.53 -5.58 2.78
CA ASP A 106 11.30 -4.69 3.92
C ASP A 106 10.23 -5.27 4.87
N MET A 107 10.16 -4.72 6.09
CA MET A 107 9.13 -5.06 7.07
C MET A 107 8.76 -3.86 7.95
N THR A 108 7.48 -3.76 8.30
CA THR A 108 6.98 -2.69 9.18
C THR A 108 5.84 -3.19 10.06
N ILE A 109 5.65 -2.58 11.23
CA ILE A 109 4.61 -2.98 12.19
C ILE A 109 3.50 -1.93 12.17
N ASP A 110 2.26 -2.38 12.10
CA ASP A 110 1.10 -1.52 12.32
C ASP A 110 1.10 -1.05 13.79
N PRO A 111 1.30 0.26 14.07
CA PRO A 111 1.45 0.75 15.43
C PRO A 111 0.19 0.55 16.30
N GLU A 112 -0.99 0.45 15.67
CA GLU A 112 -2.25 0.22 16.36
C GLU A 112 -2.38 -1.23 16.81
N SER A 113 -2.27 -2.19 15.89
CA SER A 113 -2.55 -3.61 16.13
C SER A 113 -1.35 -4.46 16.53
N GLY A 114 -0.12 -4.03 16.22
CA GLY A 114 1.10 -4.82 16.40
C GLY A 114 1.30 -5.91 15.33
N THR A 115 0.48 -5.92 14.27
CA THR A 115 0.67 -6.83 13.13
C THR A 115 1.89 -6.42 12.31
N LEU A 116 2.78 -7.37 12.02
CA LEU A 116 3.92 -7.20 11.12
C LEU A 116 3.46 -7.36 9.67
N PHE A 117 3.88 -6.43 8.81
CA PHE A 117 3.71 -6.45 7.37
C PHE A 117 5.07 -6.62 6.72
N LEU A 118 5.14 -7.45 5.68
CA LEU A 118 6.37 -7.88 5.03
C LEU A 118 6.26 -7.68 3.52
N SER A 119 7.19 -6.94 2.96
CA SER A 119 7.43 -6.82 1.53
C SER A 119 8.41 -7.90 1.12
N THR A 120 7.99 -8.85 0.29
CA THR A 120 8.74 -10.10 0.06
C THR A 120 8.86 -10.42 -1.42
N VAL A 121 9.92 -11.12 -1.78
CA VAL A 121 10.08 -11.76 -3.08
C VAL A 121 10.14 -13.25 -2.83
N VAL A 122 9.24 -13.99 -3.47
CA VAL A 122 9.14 -15.45 -3.34
C VAL A 122 9.31 -16.06 -4.73
N ALA A 123 10.40 -16.80 -4.95
CA ALA A 123 10.75 -17.39 -6.25
C ALA A 123 10.72 -16.38 -7.42
N GLY A 124 11.16 -15.14 -7.15
CA GLY A 124 11.19 -14.04 -8.14
C GLY A 124 9.90 -13.23 -8.26
N GLU A 125 8.83 -13.59 -7.56
CA GLU A 125 7.56 -12.87 -7.56
C GLU A 125 7.42 -11.98 -6.32
N ALA A 126 7.00 -10.73 -6.52
CA ALA A 126 6.69 -9.82 -5.43
C ALA A 126 5.39 -10.26 -4.71
N LYS A 127 5.43 -10.36 -3.38
CA LYS A 127 4.30 -10.70 -2.51
C LYS A 127 4.30 -9.83 -1.27
N LEU A 128 3.11 -9.48 -0.80
CA LEU A 128 2.91 -8.87 0.52
C LEU A 128 2.41 -9.94 1.49
N ALA A 129 2.99 -9.99 2.67
CA ALA A 129 2.60 -10.91 3.74
C ALA A 129 2.37 -10.18 5.05
N VAL A 130 1.59 -10.79 5.94
CA VAL A 130 1.37 -10.32 7.31
C VAL A 130 1.62 -11.42 8.31
N MET A 131 2.06 -11.05 9.50
CA MET A 131 2.28 -11.95 10.62
C MET A 131 1.80 -11.28 11.91
N THR A 132 1.10 -12.05 12.75
CA THR A 132 0.76 -11.62 14.10
C THR A 132 1.69 -12.34 15.08
N PRO A 133 2.09 -11.73 16.20
CA PRO A 133 2.89 -12.40 17.22
C PRO A 133 2.39 -13.81 17.55
N GLY A 134 3.27 -14.82 17.49
CA GLY A 134 2.96 -16.21 17.79
C GLY A 134 2.06 -16.93 16.77
N SER A 135 1.89 -16.38 15.57
CA SER A 135 1.12 -16.97 14.47
C SER A 135 1.93 -17.04 13.20
N ASP A 136 1.64 -18.01 12.34
CA ASP A 136 2.20 -18.10 11.00
C ASP A 136 1.86 -16.89 10.12
N ALA A 137 2.74 -16.63 9.15
CA ALA A 137 2.54 -15.65 8.11
C ALA A 137 1.32 -15.99 7.24
N LYS A 138 0.71 -14.96 6.67
CA LYS A 138 -0.38 -15.07 5.70
C LYS A 138 -0.10 -14.14 4.54
N LEU A 139 -0.39 -14.58 3.32
CA LEU A 139 -0.32 -13.70 2.16
C LEU A 139 -1.49 -12.70 2.21
N VAL A 140 -1.17 -11.45 1.88
CA VAL A 140 -2.18 -10.40 1.66
C VAL A 140 -2.68 -10.54 0.23
N SER A 141 -3.99 -10.75 0.04
CA SER A 141 -4.59 -10.70 -1.29
C SER A 141 -4.57 -9.27 -1.81
N MET A 142 -4.03 -9.09 -3.02
CA MET A 142 -4.02 -7.81 -3.74
C MET A 142 -5.20 -7.67 -4.71
N ASP A 143 -6.17 -8.59 -4.65
CA ASP A 143 -7.36 -8.56 -5.49
C ASP A 143 -8.43 -7.68 -4.87
N LYS A 144 -8.90 -6.67 -5.62
CA LYS A 144 -9.97 -5.75 -5.21
C LYS A 144 -9.70 -5.09 -3.85
N VAL A 145 -8.45 -4.74 -3.56
CA VAL A 145 -8.08 -3.97 -2.38
C VAL A 145 -8.51 -2.51 -2.56
N MET A 146 -8.91 -1.86 -1.47
CA MET A 146 -9.17 -0.42 -1.47
C MET A 146 -7.83 0.30 -1.51
N ALA A 147 -7.53 0.99 -2.61
CA ALA A 147 -6.24 1.62 -2.81
C ALA A 147 -6.29 2.93 -3.60
N ALA A 148 -5.21 3.69 -3.48
CA ALA A 148 -4.82 4.80 -4.33
C ALA A 148 -3.33 4.66 -4.68
N SER A 149 -2.86 5.31 -5.74
CA SER A 149 -1.46 5.21 -6.13
C SER A 149 -0.88 6.53 -6.65
N THR A 150 0.45 6.62 -6.65
CA THR A 150 1.20 7.69 -7.30
C THR A 150 2.44 7.13 -7.99
N THR A 151 2.81 7.73 -9.12
CA THR A 151 3.95 7.30 -9.94
C THR A 151 5.04 8.38 -9.94
N LEU A 152 6.29 7.97 -9.79
CA LEU A 152 7.46 8.83 -9.81
C LEU A 152 7.78 9.22 -11.26
N GLN A 153 7.47 10.46 -11.65
CA GLN A 153 7.58 10.97 -13.03
C GLN A 153 9.02 10.90 -13.61
N ASN A 154 10.06 10.98 -12.76
CA ASN A 154 11.46 11.07 -13.19
C ASN A 154 12.35 9.92 -12.67
N ALA A 155 11.80 8.74 -12.45
CA ALA A 155 12.59 7.62 -11.93
C ALA A 155 13.46 6.94 -13.04
N PRO A 156 14.65 6.39 -12.72
CA PRO A 156 15.65 5.91 -13.69
C PRO A 156 15.12 4.81 -14.59
N GLU A 157 15.51 4.76 -15.86
CA GLU A 157 15.07 3.72 -16.80
C GLU A 157 15.22 2.29 -16.24
N ASP A 158 14.26 1.41 -16.53
CA ASP A 158 14.27 -0.01 -16.13
C ASP A 158 15.25 -0.80 -17.01
N LYS A 159 16.55 -0.60 -16.77
CA LYS A 159 17.63 -1.28 -17.49
C LYS A 159 18.87 -1.43 -16.62
N VAL A 160 19.59 -2.52 -16.81
CA VAL A 160 20.92 -2.69 -16.21
C VAL A 160 21.89 -1.71 -16.87
N THR A 161 22.60 -0.94 -16.05
CA THR A 161 23.63 0.02 -16.48
C THR A 161 24.90 -0.19 -15.65
N GLY A 162 26.05 0.28 -16.16
CA GLY A 162 27.35 0.10 -15.52
C GLY A 162 28.10 -1.14 -16.02
N GLU A 163 29.27 -1.40 -15.44
CA GLU A 163 30.19 -2.45 -15.89
C GLU A 163 30.61 -3.37 -14.74
N GLY A 164 30.84 -4.65 -15.08
CA GLY A 164 31.31 -5.67 -14.15
C GLY A 164 30.42 -5.80 -12.90
N ARG A 165 31.04 -5.86 -11.73
CA ARG A 165 30.34 -6.01 -10.43
C ARG A 165 29.48 -4.79 -10.03
N ARG A 166 29.61 -3.67 -10.76
CA ARG A 166 28.84 -2.44 -10.53
C ARG A 166 27.63 -2.34 -11.45
N ALA A 167 27.46 -3.29 -12.38
CA ALA A 167 26.29 -3.33 -13.22
C ALA A 167 25.04 -3.59 -12.36
N SER A 168 24.11 -2.65 -12.36
CA SER A 168 22.83 -2.78 -11.64
C SER A 168 21.71 -2.08 -12.38
N ASN A 169 20.47 -2.48 -12.07
CA ASN A 169 19.30 -1.80 -12.56
C ASN A 169 18.89 -0.68 -11.59
N LYS A 170 19.18 0.56 -11.95
CA LYS A 170 18.95 1.74 -11.11
C LYS A 170 17.46 2.06 -10.91
N ARG A 171 16.56 1.50 -11.72
CA ARG A 171 15.11 1.56 -11.47
C ARG A 171 14.75 0.99 -10.10
N LEU A 172 15.41 -0.07 -9.66
CA LEU A 172 15.15 -0.70 -8.35
C LEU A 172 15.57 0.20 -7.18
N GLU A 173 16.40 1.21 -7.43
CA GLU A 173 16.83 2.20 -6.45
C GLU A 173 15.98 3.50 -6.54
N SER A 174 14.88 3.50 -7.31
CA SER A 174 13.99 4.68 -7.44
C SER A 174 13.19 4.98 -6.17
N ILE A 175 13.01 3.98 -5.31
CA ILE A 175 12.36 4.09 -4.01
C ILE A 175 13.21 3.30 -3.01
N THR A 176 14.02 4.02 -2.23
CA THR A 176 14.93 3.44 -1.23
C THR A 176 14.40 3.52 0.19
N ASP A 177 13.50 4.47 0.46
CA ASP A 177 12.84 4.60 1.76
C ASP A 177 11.50 5.33 1.61
N LEU A 178 10.57 5.01 2.52
CA LEU A 178 9.27 5.65 2.64
C LEU A 178 9.06 6.14 4.08
N ALA A 179 8.54 7.34 4.24
CA ALA A 179 8.09 7.83 5.54
C ALA A 179 6.80 8.63 5.39
N PHE A 180 5.90 8.55 6.37
CA PHE A 180 4.69 9.37 6.41
C PHE A 180 4.76 10.36 7.56
N ALA A 181 4.62 11.65 7.25
CA ALA A 181 4.59 12.71 8.24
C ALA A 181 3.71 13.86 7.76
N GLU A 182 2.97 14.48 8.67
CA GLU A 182 2.20 15.70 8.41
C GLU A 182 1.26 15.62 7.20
N GLY A 183 0.62 14.47 6.98
CA GLY A 183 -0.30 14.27 5.86
C GLY A 183 0.39 14.03 4.51
N ARG A 184 1.70 13.79 4.51
CA ARG A 184 2.51 13.64 3.31
C ARG A 184 3.34 12.36 3.35
N LEU A 185 3.40 11.69 2.21
CA LEU A 185 4.35 10.61 1.96
C LEU A 185 5.67 11.21 1.46
N LEU A 186 6.75 10.91 2.16
CA LEU A 186 8.12 11.20 1.77
C LEU A 186 8.71 9.95 1.14
N ILE A 187 9.34 10.13 -0.02
CA ILE A 187 9.94 9.06 -0.83
C ILE A 187 11.37 9.46 -1.10
N SER A 188 12.34 8.69 -0.61
CA SER A 188 13.73 8.84 -1.02
C SER A 188 14.05 7.87 -2.16
N GLY A 189 14.96 8.25 -3.04
CA GLY A 189 15.46 7.34 -4.07
C GLY A 189 16.18 8.06 -5.20
N LEU A 190 16.48 7.30 -6.24
CA LEU A 190 17.17 7.81 -7.41
C LEU A 190 16.22 8.42 -8.46
N THR A 191 16.73 9.38 -9.22
CA THR A 191 16.11 9.97 -10.41
C THR A 191 16.92 9.64 -11.67
N GLY A 192 16.25 9.71 -12.83
CA GLY A 192 16.88 9.54 -14.14
C GLY A 192 17.76 10.72 -14.59
N SER A 193 17.70 11.85 -13.88
CA SER A 193 18.50 13.06 -14.16
C SER A 193 19.41 13.42 -12.99
N SER A 194 20.47 14.20 -13.25
CA SER A 194 21.37 14.73 -12.23
C SER A 194 20.74 15.91 -11.48
N PRO A 195 20.93 16.03 -10.15
CA PRO A 195 21.56 15.05 -9.26
C PRO A 195 20.69 13.80 -9.12
N VAL A 196 21.36 12.65 -9.05
CA VAL A 196 20.68 11.34 -9.14
C VAL A 196 19.89 10.98 -7.90
N SER A 197 20.01 11.71 -6.78
CA SER A 197 19.32 11.40 -5.52
C SER A 197 18.33 12.50 -5.16
N THR A 198 17.12 12.11 -4.76
CA THR A 198 16.05 13.04 -4.40
C THR A 198 15.25 12.54 -3.20
N VAL A 199 14.60 13.48 -2.51
CA VAL A 199 13.46 13.22 -1.64
C VAL A 199 12.24 13.90 -2.26
N GLN A 200 11.21 13.13 -2.58
CA GLN A 200 9.95 13.62 -3.10
C GLN A 200 8.87 13.54 -2.02
N SER A 201 7.99 14.53 -1.97
CA SER A 201 6.92 14.65 -1.01
C SER A 201 5.58 14.73 -1.71
N PHE A 202 4.73 13.75 -1.49
CA PHE A 202 3.40 13.64 -2.07
C PHE A 202 2.34 13.88 -0.99
N GLN A 203 1.37 14.75 -1.26
CA GLN A 203 0.23 14.91 -0.38
C GLN A 203 -0.64 13.65 -0.44
N PHE A 204 -1.04 13.12 0.71
CA PHE A 204 -2.00 12.02 0.80
C PHE A 204 -3.43 12.58 1.02
N PRO A 205 -4.48 12.02 0.40
CA PRO A 205 -4.49 10.98 -0.64
C PRO A 205 -4.04 11.55 -1.99
N PHE A 206 -3.06 10.89 -2.63
CA PHE A 206 -2.24 11.38 -3.74
C PHE A 206 -2.94 12.38 -4.69
N ARG A 207 -2.57 13.67 -4.58
CA ARG A 207 -2.95 14.74 -5.51
C ARG A 207 -1.84 14.99 -6.52
N ASP A 208 -2.17 15.58 -7.67
CA ASP A 208 -1.25 15.75 -8.82
C ASP A 208 0.00 16.61 -8.55
N SER A 209 0.14 17.24 -7.38
CA SER A 209 1.31 18.04 -7.02
C SER A 209 2.19 17.36 -5.97
N SER A 210 3.36 16.88 -6.41
CA SER A 210 4.47 16.54 -5.52
C SER A 210 5.44 17.72 -5.38
N THR A 211 6.14 17.80 -4.27
CA THR A 211 7.26 18.73 -4.05
C THR A 211 8.53 17.91 -3.87
N SER A 212 9.62 18.28 -4.54
CA SER A 212 10.88 17.54 -4.46
C SER A 212 12.03 18.39 -3.94
N ALA A 213 12.94 17.74 -3.22
CA ALA A 213 14.24 18.28 -2.82
C ALA A 213 15.34 17.38 -3.39
N GLN A 214 16.40 18.00 -3.92
CA GLN A 214 17.56 17.29 -4.45
C GLN A 214 18.58 17.09 -3.33
N VAL A 215 19.18 15.90 -3.28
CA VAL A 215 20.18 15.53 -2.26
C VAL A 215 21.51 15.28 -2.96
N GLU A 216 22.54 16.01 -2.55
CA GLU A 216 23.90 15.85 -3.06
C GLU A 216 24.84 15.53 -1.90
N ILE A 217 25.60 14.44 -2.03
CA ILE A 217 26.61 14.03 -1.05
C ILE A 217 27.99 14.24 -1.66
N PHE A 218 28.67 15.30 -1.23
CA PHE A 218 30.05 15.57 -1.63
C PHE A 218 31.01 14.80 -0.72
N HIS A 219 31.92 14.02 -1.29
CA HIS A 219 33.02 13.39 -0.56
C HIS A 219 34.29 14.22 -0.73
N ALA A 220 34.91 14.64 0.37
CA ALA A 220 36.23 15.26 0.33
C ALA A 220 37.29 14.18 0.10
N ALA A 221 38.17 14.38 -0.89
CA ALA A 221 39.27 13.46 -1.14
C ALA A 221 40.27 13.53 0.02
N HIS A 222 40.62 12.36 0.55
CA HIS A 222 41.82 12.22 1.38
C HIS A 222 42.97 11.85 0.45
N GLY A 223 44.00 12.69 0.44
CA GLY A 223 45.25 12.51 -0.32
C GLY A 223 46.25 11.61 0.39
#